data_AF-A0A4S2KLV4-F1
#
_entry.id   AF-A0A4S2KLV4-F1
#
_cell.length_a   1.000
_cell.length_b   1.000
_cell.length_c   1.000
_cell.angle_alpha   90.00
_cell.angle_beta   90.00
_cell.angle_gamma   90.00
#
_symmetry.space_group_name_H-M   'P 1'
#
loop_
_entity.id
_entity.type
_entity.pdbx_description
1 polymer ?
#
loop_
_entity_poly.entity_id
_entity_poly.type
_entity_poly.pdbx_seq_one_letter_code
_entity_poly.pdbx_strand_id
1 'polypeptide(L)'
;MSRYFSDNKESTPYLRKRTKKTRKKKYVKFSCPNPNCQSTFGLKSNLGTHIRYHCGQKPRFKCPYCDYICKFKADVKKHIQARHQNCYVYVIDIERNVVC
;
A
#
# COMPACT_ATOMS: atom_id res chain seq x y z
N MET A 1 -3.70 -26.04 52.39
CA MET A 1 -3.28 -25.95 50.97
C MET A 1 -2.50 -24.65 50.81
N SER A 2 -1.23 -24.79 50.40
CA SER A 2 -0.20 -23.81 49.97
C SER A 2 -0.71 -22.49 49.34
N ARG A 3 0.01 -21.36 49.35
CA ARG A 3 1.32 -20.91 49.86
C ARG A 3 1.36 -19.36 49.70
N TYR A 4 2.32 -18.75 50.37
CA TYR A 4 2.71 -17.34 50.48
C TYR A 4 3.02 -16.51 49.19
N PHE A 5 3.08 -15.18 49.42
CA PHE A 5 3.95 -14.09 48.88
C PHE A 5 3.56 -13.24 47.63
N SER A 6 3.83 -11.94 47.80
CA SER A 6 3.62 -10.75 46.95
C SER A 6 4.42 -10.74 45.65
N ASP A 7 3.89 -10.08 44.60
CA ASP A 7 4.71 -9.49 43.54
C ASP A 7 4.14 -8.16 43.04
N ASN A 8 5.01 -7.16 43.10
CA ASN A 8 4.92 -5.85 42.47
C ASN A 8 5.16 -6.02 40.97
N LYS A 9 4.30 -5.45 40.10
CA LYS A 9 4.66 -5.27 38.69
C LYS A 9 4.03 -4.00 38.11
N GLU A 10 4.88 -2.98 38.05
CA GLU A 10 4.69 -1.70 37.38
C GLU A 10 4.07 -1.85 35.99
N SER A 11 3.15 -0.95 35.62
CA SER A 11 2.60 -0.85 34.27
C SER A 11 2.59 0.60 33.79
N THR A 12 3.76 1.05 33.35
CA THR A 12 4.09 2.08 32.34
C THR A 12 3.27 3.41 32.31
N PRO A 13 3.91 4.58 32.50
CA PRO A 13 3.26 5.91 32.48
C PRO A 13 2.90 6.46 31.08
N TYR A 14 2.66 5.61 30.07
CA TYR A 14 2.56 6.02 28.66
C TYR A 14 1.17 5.84 28.04
N LEU A 15 0.09 6.28 28.70
CA LEU A 15 -1.18 6.52 28.00
C LEU A 15 -1.12 7.89 27.30
N ARG A 16 -0.64 7.90 26.05
CA ARG A 16 -0.64 9.10 25.20
C ARG A 16 -2.08 9.48 24.84
N LYS A 17 -2.66 10.40 25.60
CA LYS A 17 -3.94 11.06 25.25
C LYS A 17 -3.78 11.74 23.89
N ARG A 18 -4.39 11.16 22.86
CA ARG A 18 -4.32 11.67 21.48
C ARG A 18 -5.21 12.90 21.37
N THR A 19 -4.66 14.07 21.67
CA THR A 19 -5.33 15.34 21.38
C THR A 19 -5.38 15.52 19.86
N LYS A 20 -6.58 15.56 19.28
CA LYS A 20 -6.79 15.92 17.87
C LYS A 20 -6.56 17.43 17.70
N LYS A 21 -5.32 17.89 17.84
CA LYS A 21 -4.95 19.28 17.55
C LYS A 21 -4.85 19.44 16.03
N THR A 22 -5.98 19.67 15.37
CA THR A 22 -6.07 19.91 13.92
C THR A 22 -5.60 21.32 13.60
N ARG A 23 -4.27 21.53 13.58
CA ARG A 23 -3.71 22.70 12.90
C ARG A 23 -4.06 22.57 11.41
N LYS A 24 -4.88 23.48 10.88
CA LYS A 24 -5.13 23.63 9.44
C LYS A 24 -3.79 23.99 8.76
N LYS A 25 -3.04 22.97 8.31
CA LYS A 25 -1.83 23.18 7.49
C LYS A 25 -2.28 23.59 6.08
N LYS A 26 -1.69 24.64 5.51
CA LYS A 26 -1.81 24.93 4.07
C LYS A 26 -1.25 23.71 3.31
N TYR A 27 -2.10 22.98 2.60
CA TYR A 27 -1.70 21.81 1.82
C TYR A 27 -1.22 22.29 0.45
N VAL A 28 0.10 22.27 0.26
CA VAL A 28 0.68 22.44 -1.07
C VAL A 28 0.49 21.12 -1.82
N LYS A 29 -0.10 21.19 -3.02
CA LYS A 29 -0.23 20.03 -3.90
C LYS A 29 1.09 19.81 -4.63
N PHE A 30 1.56 18.57 -4.63
CA PHE A 30 2.77 18.14 -5.33
C PHE A 30 2.34 17.31 -6.55
N SER A 31 2.56 17.85 -7.74
CA SER A 31 2.26 17.18 -9.01
C SER A 31 3.45 16.34 -9.47
N CYS A 32 3.17 15.24 -10.17
CA CYS A 32 4.22 14.48 -10.85
C CYS A 32 4.86 15.33 -11.95
N PRO A 33 6.20 15.37 -12.05
CA PRO A 33 6.90 16.11 -13.11
C PRO A 33 6.81 15.44 -14.49
N ASN A 34 6.33 14.19 -14.57
CA ASN A 34 6.17 13.50 -15.85
C ASN A 34 4.90 14.00 -16.57
N PRO A 35 5.00 14.55 -17.79
CA PRO A 35 3.84 15.06 -18.53
C PRO A 35 2.79 13.98 -18.84
N ASN A 36 3.20 12.72 -18.93
CA ASN A 36 2.30 11.58 -19.14
C ASN A 36 1.66 11.09 -17.82
N CYS A 37 1.84 11.80 -16.71
CA CYS A 37 1.33 11.42 -15.40
C CYS A 37 0.60 12.56 -14.68
N GLN A 38 -0.73 12.44 -14.56
CA GLN A 38 -1.60 13.46 -13.94
C GLN A 38 -1.77 13.26 -12.42
N SER A 39 -0.84 12.57 -11.74
CA SER A 39 -0.97 12.26 -10.31
C SER A 39 -0.57 13.45 -9.43
N THR A 40 -1.42 13.79 -8.45
CA THR A 40 -1.17 14.84 -7.45
C THR A 40 -1.22 14.31 -6.02
N PHE A 41 -0.33 14.81 -5.16
CA PHE A 41 -0.16 14.36 -3.78
C PHE A 41 -0.18 15.52 -2.81
N GLY A 42 -0.73 15.30 -1.60
CA GLY A 42 -0.72 16.31 -0.53
C GLY A 42 0.59 16.34 0.29
N LEU A 43 1.49 15.38 0.07
CA LEU A 43 2.75 15.23 0.78
C LEU A 43 3.89 14.98 -0.21
N LYS A 44 5.04 15.63 0.01
CA LYS A 44 6.26 15.46 -0.79
C LYS A 44 6.79 14.02 -0.73
N SER A 45 6.66 13.35 0.43
CA SER A 45 7.05 11.94 0.58
C SER A 45 6.28 11.03 -0.36
N ASN A 46 4.97 11.25 -0.51
CA ASN A 46 4.13 10.44 -1.37
C ASN A 46 4.45 10.65 -2.84
N LEU A 47 4.73 11.91 -3.25
CA LEU A 47 5.24 12.20 -4.58
C LEU A 47 6.58 11.48 -4.83
N GLY A 48 7.51 11.50 -3.86
CA GLY A 48 8.80 10.81 -3.99
C GLY A 48 8.64 9.30 -4.22
N THR A 49 7.79 8.65 -3.43
CA THR A 49 7.45 7.22 -3.62
C THR A 49 6.78 6.99 -4.98
N HIS A 50 5.85 7.86 -5.38
CA HIS A 50 5.21 7.79 -6.69
C HIS A 50 6.22 7.83 -7.84
N ILE A 51 7.13 8.80 -7.85
CA ILE A 51 8.15 8.93 -8.90
C ILE A 51 9.04 7.69 -8.92
N ARG A 52 9.48 7.21 -7.75
CA ARG A 52 10.42 6.09 -7.66
C ARG A 52 9.83 4.75 -8.08
N TYR A 53 8.57 4.48 -7.76
CA TYR A 53 8.01 3.13 -7.87
C TYR A 53 6.73 3.00 -8.71
N HIS A 54 6.07 4.11 -9.06
CA HIS A 54 4.77 4.07 -9.73
C HIS A 54 4.77 4.77 -11.08
N CYS A 55 5.52 5.87 -11.21
CA CYS A 55 5.63 6.64 -12.44
C CYS A 55 6.42 5.85 -13.48
N GLY A 56 5.92 5.79 -14.72
CA GLY A 56 6.57 5.09 -15.82
C GLY A 56 6.58 3.55 -15.72
N GLN A 57 5.91 2.97 -14.71
CA GLN A 57 5.80 1.52 -14.60
C GLN A 57 4.88 0.95 -15.68
N LYS A 58 5.41 0.00 -16.45
CA LYS A 58 4.68 -0.72 -17.49
C LYS A 58 3.73 -1.74 -16.85
N PRO A 59 2.62 -2.11 -17.53
CA PRO A 59 1.75 -3.17 -17.08
C PRO A 59 2.52 -4.51 -17.11
N ARG A 60 2.68 -5.13 -15.94
CA ARG A 60 3.51 -6.33 -15.73
C ARG A 60 2.70 -7.54 -15.27
N PHE A 61 1.59 -7.28 -14.58
CA PHE A 61 0.80 -8.29 -13.90
C PHE A 61 -0.47 -8.59 -14.70
N LYS A 62 -0.62 -9.81 -15.18
CA LYS A 62 -1.77 -10.27 -15.96
C LYS A 62 -2.72 -11.12 -15.12
N CYS A 63 -4.02 -10.95 -15.37
CA CYS A 63 -5.06 -11.83 -14.88
C CYS A 63 -4.97 -13.19 -15.58
N PRO A 64 -5.00 -14.32 -14.85
CA PRO A 64 -4.98 -15.64 -15.48
C PRO A 64 -6.26 -16.00 -16.23
N TYR A 65 -7.36 -15.29 -15.98
CA TYR A 65 -8.68 -15.62 -16.51
C TYR A 65 -9.16 -14.72 -17.65
N CYS A 66 -8.42 -13.64 -17.96
CA CYS A 66 -8.75 -12.73 -19.06
C CYS A 66 -7.53 -11.89 -19.48
N ASP A 67 -7.69 -11.04 -20.49
CA ASP A 67 -6.62 -10.16 -21.00
C ASP A 67 -6.41 -8.88 -20.19
N TYR A 68 -6.90 -8.83 -18.95
CA TYR A 68 -6.63 -7.71 -18.05
C TYR A 68 -5.17 -7.72 -17.58
N ILE A 69 -4.45 -6.62 -17.84
CA ILE A 69 -3.06 -6.44 -17.42
C ILE A 69 -2.94 -5.12 -16.66
N CYS A 70 -2.21 -5.15 -15.54
CA CYS A 70 -2.05 -4.03 -14.64
C CYS A 70 -0.60 -3.88 -14.17
N LYS A 71 -0.25 -2.68 -13.73
CA LYS A 71 1.07 -2.37 -13.15
C LYS A 71 1.23 -2.83 -11.69
N PHE A 72 0.14 -3.09 -10.98
CA PHE A 72 0.17 -3.54 -9.58
C PHE A 72 -0.54 -4.88 -9.38
N LYS A 73 0.10 -5.78 -8.62
CA LYS A 73 -0.50 -7.07 -8.22
C LYS A 73 -1.81 -6.89 -7.47
N ALA A 74 -1.89 -5.87 -6.60
CA ALA A 74 -3.07 -5.59 -5.80
C ALA A 74 -4.30 -5.29 -6.67
N ASP A 75 -4.12 -4.62 -7.80
CA ASP A 75 -5.22 -4.28 -8.70
C ASP A 75 -5.72 -5.50 -9.47
N VAL A 76 -4.81 -6.39 -9.88
CA VAL A 76 -5.20 -7.68 -10.49
C VAL A 76 -5.98 -8.55 -9.49
N LYS A 77 -5.56 -8.60 -8.22
CA LYS A 77 -6.30 -9.34 -7.18
C LYS A 77 -7.73 -8.82 -7.00
N LYS A 78 -7.88 -7.49 -6.89
CA LYS A 78 -9.21 -6.84 -6.80
C LYS A 78 -10.05 -7.12 -8.05
N HIS A 79 -9.43 -7.06 -9.23
CA HIS A 79 -10.08 -7.39 -10.48
C HIS A 79 -10.61 -8.84 -10.47
N ILE A 80 -9.81 -9.82 -10.04
CA ILE A 80 -10.25 -11.23 -9.94
C ILE A 80 -11.43 -11.35 -8.98
N GLN A 81 -11.36 -10.75 -7.80
CA GLN A 81 -12.45 -10.80 -6.83
C GLN A 81 -13.77 -10.19 -7.36
N ALA A 82 -13.68 -9.15 -8.20
CA ALA A 82 -14.85 -8.44 -8.71
C ALA A 82 -15.42 -9.04 -10.01
N ARG A 83 -14.56 -9.60 -10.88
CA ARG A 83 -14.94 -10.05 -12.24
C ARG A 83 -14.91 -11.56 -12.41
N HIS A 84 -14.27 -12.29 -11.49
CA HIS A 84 -14.11 -13.74 -11.52
C HIS A 84 -14.51 -14.32 -10.15
N GLN A 85 -15.82 -14.35 -9.89
CA GLN A 85 -16.37 -14.92 -8.65
C GLN A 85 -16.05 -16.41 -8.56
N ASN A 86 -15.65 -16.88 -7.37
CA ASN A 86 -15.21 -18.25 -7.09
C ASN A 86 -13.94 -18.73 -7.82
N CYS A 87 -13.16 -17.82 -8.40
CA CYS A 87 -11.86 -18.16 -8.98
C CYS A 87 -10.71 -17.95 -7.98
N TYR A 88 -9.64 -18.74 -8.10
CA TYR A 88 -8.45 -18.61 -7.24
C TYR A 88 -7.71 -17.30 -7.52
N VAL A 89 -7.33 -16.58 -6.46
CA VAL A 89 -6.72 -15.25 -6.58
C VAL A 89 -5.20 -15.36 -6.71
N TYR A 90 -4.74 -15.62 -7.93
CA TYR A 90 -3.31 -15.59 -8.29
C TYR A 90 -3.05 -14.66 -9.48
N VAL A 91 -1.80 -14.21 -9.61
CA VAL A 91 -1.41 -13.16 -10.55
C VAL A 91 -0.21 -13.65 -11.36
N ILE A 92 -0.29 -13.53 -12.68
CA ILE A 92 0.80 -13.90 -13.59
C ILE A 92 1.74 -12.69 -13.75
N ASP A 93 3.04 -12.91 -13.59
CA ASP A 93 4.09 -11.90 -13.78
C ASP A 93 4.75 -12.14 -15.14
N ILE A 94 4.46 -11.26 -16.12
CA ILE A 94 4.88 -11.46 -17.53
C ILE A 94 6.37 -11.14 -17.73
N GLU A 95 6.99 -10.35 -16.85
CA GLU A 95 8.37 -9.89 -17.02
C GLU A 95 9.42 -10.81 -16.35
N ARG A 96 9.01 -11.84 -15.59
CA ARG A 96 9.95 -12.82 -15.02
C ARG A 96 10.32 -13.89 -16.06
N ASN A 97 11.01 -13.48 -17.12
CA ASN A 97 11.92 -14.39 -17.83
C ASN A 97 13.24 -14.39 -17.06
N VAL A 98 13.32 -15.26 -16.05
CA VAL A 98 14.60 -15.64 -15.45
C VAL A 98 15.28 -16.55 -16.46
N VAL A 99 16.02 -15.95 -17.40
CA VAL A 99 17.08 -16.67 -18.13
C VAL A 99 18.14 -16.96 -17.07
N CYS A 100 18.27 -18.25 -16.75
CA CYS A 100 19.37 -18.78 -15.95
C CYS A 100 20.70 -18.60 -16.69
#